data_AF-A0A116MEI9-F1
#
_entry.id   AF-A0A116MEI9-F1
#
_cell.length_a   1.000
_cell.length_b   1.000
_cell.length_c   1.000
_cell.angle_alpha   90.00
_cell.angle_beta   90.00
_cell.angle_gamma   90.00
#
_symmetry.space_group_name_H-M   'P 1'
#
loop_
_entity.id
_entity.type
_entity.pdbx_description
1 polymer ?
#
loop_
_entity_poly.entity_id
_entity_poly.type
_entity_poly.pdbx_seq_one_letter_code
_entity_poly.pdbx_strand_id
1 'polypeptide(L)' 'MNEKLGVLLVDVPEPRYWNYTFVVRTSGGFFDTWDGGTVDMVVEQAYRCTQEEAEKYPQFRWVALEELE' A
#
# COMPACT_ATOMS: atom_id res chain seq x y z
N MET A 1 -18.36 -3.54 -13.97
CA MET A 1 -17.13 -4.06 -13.37
C MET A 1 -17.05 -3.48 -11.97
N ASN A 2 -17.00 -4.31 -10.92
CA ASN A 2 -16.67 -3.83 -9.58
C ASN A 2 -15.15 -3.87 -9.48
N GLU A 3 -14.50 -2.76 -9.82
CA GLU A 3 -13.05 -2.64 -9.69
C GLU A 3 -12.69 -2.74 -8.21
N LYS A 4 -11.90 -3.76 -7.85
CA LYS A 4 -11.44 -3.96 -6.47
C LYS A 4 -10.35 -2.95 -6.14
N LEU A 5 -10.49 -2.29 -4.99
CA LEU A 5 -9.46 -1.41 -4.46
C LEU A 5 -8.53 -2.18 -3.53
N GLY A 6 -7.25 -1.86 -3.64
CA GLY A 6 -6.19 -2.36 -2.78
C GLY A 6 -5.20 -1.26 -2.46
N VAL A 7 -4.13 -1.66 -1.79
CA VAL A 7 -3.01 -0.79 -1.41
C VAL A 7 -1.70 -1.37 -1.92
N LEU A 8 -0.69 -0.52 -2.04
CA LEU A 8 0.66 -0.91 -2.43
C LEU A 8 1.53 -1.05 -1.19
N LEU A 9 1.98 -2.28 -0.92
CA LEU A 9 2.94 -2.60 0.13
C LEU A 9 4.35 -2.74 -0.45
N VAL A 10 5.33 -2.42 0.38
CA VAL A 10 6.75 -2.59 0.09
C VAL A 10 7.26 -3.79 0.88
N ASP A 11 7.81 -4.77 0.18
CA ASP A 11 8.44 -5.92 0.82
C ASP A 11 9.84 -5.52 1.31
N VAL A 12 9.93 -5.20 2.61
CA VAL A 12 11.21 -4.88 3.27
C VAL A 12 11.85 -6.17 3.79
N PRO A 13 13.14 -6.46 3.50
CA PRO A 13 13.81 -7.66 4.01
C PRO A 13 14.05 -7.57 5.53
N GLU A 14 14.15 -8.72 6.19
CA GLU A 14 14.51 -8.79 7.62
C GLU A 14 15.96 -8.32 7.87
N PRO A 15 16.25 -7.70 9.03
CA PRO A 15 15.31 -7.39 10.12
C PRO A 15 14.51 -6.11 9.85
N ARG A 16 13.19 -6.16 10.07
CA ARG A 16 12.31 -4.98 9.95
C ARG A 16 11.81 -4.50 11.32
N TYR A 17 11.71 -3.19 11.49
CA TYR A 17 11.16 -2.59 12.73
C TYR A 17 9.63 -2.49 12.70
N TRP A 18 9.05 -2.35 11.50
CA TRP A 18 7.62 -2.17 11.29
C TRP A 18 7.02 -3.35 10.53
N ASN A 19 5.76 -3.68 10.83
CA ASN A 19 5.05 -4.77 10.16
C ASN A 19 4.75 -4.45 8.71
N TYR A 20 4.43 -3.18 8.43
CA TYR A 20 4.01 -2.72 7.11
C TYR A 20 4.83 -1.49 6.69
N THR A 21 5.28 -1.52 5.45
CA THR A 21 5.74 -0.34 4.71
C THR A 21 4.83 -0.21 3.50
N PHE A 22 4.25 0.97 3.29
CA PHE A 22 3.20 1.17 2.29
C PHE A 22 3.36 2.51 1.57
N VAL A 23 2.85 2.57 0.36
CA VAL A 23 2.89 3.80 -0.45
C VAL A 23 1.76 4.73 -0.03
N VAL A 24 2.07 6.01 0.13
CA VAL A 24 1.11 7.09 0.36
C VAL A 24 1.16 8.11 -0.76
N ARG A 25 0.07 8.84 -0.97
CA ARG A 25 0.03 9.98 -1.89
C ARG A 25 -0.06 11.27 -1.09
N THR A 26 0.98 12.09 -1.20
CA THR A 26 1.06 13.38 -0.52
C THR A 26 0.15 14.42 -1.18
N SER A 27 -0.18 15.49 -0.45
CA SER A 27 -1.01 16.60 -0.94
C SER A 27 -0.43 17.33 -2.17
N GLY A 28 0.88 17.22 -2.41
CA GLY A 28 1.55 17.74 -3.60
C GLY A 28 1.41 16.85 -4.84
N GLY A 29 0.71 15.71 -4.74
CA GLY A 29 0.57 14.74 -5.83
C GLY A 29 1.77 13.79 -5.99
N PHE A 30 2.77 13.89 -5.12
CA PHE A 30 3.92 12.99 -5.08
C PHE A 30 3.60 11.73 -4.27
N PHE A 31 4.28 10.64 -4.60
CA PHE A 31 4.23 9.40 -3.84
C PHE A 31 5.41 9.33 -2.87
N ASP A 32 5.15 8.80 -1.69
CA ASP A 32 6.14 8.55 -0.64
C ASP A 32 5.86 7.19 0.00
N THR A 33 6.81 6.66 0.78
CA THR A 33 6.65 5.40 1.52
C THR A 33 6.62 5.68 3.01
N TRP A 34 5.58 5.23 3.68
CA TRP A 34 5.43 5.35 5.13
C TRP A 34 5.46 3.96 5.78
N ASP A 35 5.86 3.93 7.04
CA ASP A 35 5.90 2.72 7.84
C ASP A 35 4.84 2.76 8.94
N GLY A 36 4.24 1.61 9.21
CA GLY A 36 3.18 1.46 10.20
C GLY A 36 3.18 0.10 10.88
N GLY A 37 2.76 0.09 12.14
CA GLY A 37 2.63 -1.14 12.94
C GLY A 37 1.29 -1.87 12.76
N THR A 38 0.25 -1.18 12.29
CA THR A 38 -1.14 -1.67 12.29
C THR A 38 -1.78 -1.60 10.91
N VAL A 39 -2.72 -2.51 10.65
CA VAL A 39 -3.54 -2.54 9.44
C VAL A 39 -4.37 -1.27 9.30
N ASP A 40 -5.00 -0.79 10.38
CA ASP A 40 -5.85 0.41 10.34
C ASP A 40 -5.12 1.61 9.76
N MET A 41 -3.84 1.78 10.13
CA MET A 41 -3.00 2.85 9.60
C MET A 41 -2.75 2.71 8.10
N VAL A 42 -2.54 1.47 7.61
CA VAL A 42 -2.39 1.19 6.18
C VAL A 42 -3.69 1.53 5.46
N VAL A 43 -4.84 1.06 5.96
CA VAL A 43 -6.14 1.28 5.32
C VAL A 43 -6.50 2.77 5.25
N GLU A 44 -6.19 3.54 6.30
CA GLU A 44 -6.48 4.97 6.37
C GLU A 44 -5.54 5.84 5.52
N GLN A 45 -4.24 5.53 5.52
CA GLN A 45 -3.22 6.43 4.97
C GLN A 45 -2.66 5.99 3.62
N ALA A 46 -2.69 4.69 3.31
CA ALA A 46 -2.09 4.18 2.08
C ALA A 46 -2.84 4.66 0.84
N TYR A 47 -2.08 4.79 -0.24
CA TYR A 47 -2.62 5.06 -1.56
C TYR A 47 -3.48 3.88 -2.03
N ARG A 48 -4.77 4.15 -2.21
CA ARG A 48 -5.75 3.18 -2.71
C ARG A 48 -5.76 3.21 -4.23
N CYS A 49 -5.55 2.05 -4.85
CA CYS A 49 -5.54 1.91 -6.30
C CYS A 49 -6.15 0.57 -6.74
N THR A 50 -6.57 0.52 -8.00
CA THR A 50 -7.02 -0.74 -8.60
C THR A 50 -5.84 -1.66 -8.91
N GLN A 51 -6.12 -2.94 -9.14
CA GLN A 51 -5.09 -3.89 -9.55
C GLN A 51 -4.44 -3.47 -10.89
N GLU A 52 -5.20 -2.96 -11.85
CA GLU A 52 -4.68 -2.47 -13.15
C GLU A 52 -3.76 -1.25 -12.99
N GLU A 53 -4.07 -0.34 -12.05
CA GLU A 53 -3.18 0.78 -11.74
C GLU A 53 -1.87 0.31 -11.11
N ALA A 54 -1.94 -0.71 -10.25
CA ALA A 54 -0.79 -1.29 -9.58
C ALA A 54 0.19 -1.99 -10.53
N GLU A 55 -0.29 -2.53 -11.65
CA GLU A 55 0.57 -3.15 -12.68
C GLU A 55 1.63 -2.19 -13.25
N LYS A 56 1.38 -0.87 -13.18
CA LYS A 56 2.37 0.16 -13.57
C LYS A 56 3.56 0.23 -12.64
N TYR A 57 3.45 -0.37 -11.45
CA TYR A 57 4.45 -0.30 -10.38
C TYR A 57 4.80 -1.72 -9.86
N PRO A 58 5.47 -2.55 -10.68
CA PRO A 58 5.74 -3.95 -10.36
C PRO A 58 6.68 -4.15 -9.16
N GLN A 59 7.36 -3.09 -8.70
CA GLN A 59 8.18 -3.11 -7.49
C GLN A 59 7.36 -3.17 -6.19
N PHE A 60 6.06 -2.87 -6.24
CA PHE A 60 5.19 -2.90 -5.08
C PHE A 60 4.27 -4.12 -5.13
N ARG A 61 3.95 -4.64 -3.95
CA ARG A 61 2.99 -5.72 -3.78
C ARG A 61 1.60 -5.13 -3.58
N TRP A 62 0.73 -5.28 -4.57
CA TRP A 62 -0.68 -4.92 -4.42
C TRP A 62 -1.39 -5.93 -3.53
N VAL A 63 -2.17 -5.44 -2.57
CA VAL A 63 -2.99 -6.26 -1.65
C VAL A 63 -4.40 -5.69 -1.63
N ALA A 64 -5.41 -6.53 -1.79
CA ALA A 64 -6.78 -6.06 -1.73
C ALA A 64 -7.12 -5.56 -0.31
N LEU A 65 -7.95 -4.51 -0.21
CA LEU A 65 -8.38 -4.01 1.11
C LEU A 65 -9.13 -5.08 1.92
N GLU A 66 -9.83 -5.99 1.24
CA GLU A 66 -10.53 -7.15 1.81
C GLU A 66 -9.57 -8.20 2.42
N GLU A 67 -8.31 -8.23 2.00
CA GLU A 67 -7.30 -9.21 2.45
C GLU A 67 -6.48 -8.70 3.64
N LEU A 68 -6.68 -7.45 4.05
CA LEU A 68 -5.94 -6.83 5.15
C LEU A 68 -6.58 -7.06 6.53
N GLU A 69 -7.69 -7.81 6.63
CA GLU A 69 -8.41 -8.12 7.89
C GLU A 69 -7.55 -8.82 8.97
#